data_AF-Q4WYM4-F1
#
_entry.id   AF-Q4WYM4-F1
#
_cell.length_a   1.000
_cell.length_b   1.000
_cell.length_c   1.000
_cell.angle_alpha   90.00
_cell.angle_beta   90.00
_cell.angle_gamma   90.00
#
_symmetry.space_group_name_H-M   'P 1'
#
loop_
_entity.id
_entity.type
_entity.pdbx_description
1 polymer ?
#
loop_
_entity_poly.entity_id
_entity_poly.type
_entity_poly.pdbx_seq_one_letter_code
_entity_poly.pdbx_strand_id
1 'polypeptide(L)'
;MANTVFIPMHYKWLRHEEPSQHNILHFFANWELCNVASAMAMGVLTDNQTVWDFAVEYFKEGEGTGSIHNAITDIVEEPGTGAPLGQGQEAGRDQGHSALDVQLLAVVGQQAWNQGEDLFALNDSRILRGAEYWARYNLGHDDPFVPYSNGIVSFTELSSASRGAMRPTWELLYNHYVTIKGMDAPWTTKFLNESLNYYGGAEGGAGSWGEGSGHYDGLGWGSLLHRLDREDVAAQGSGANTLIASPNDKATSKLPQSTPDASRAGSSGANSTSMSTSVASSTPTPLSSPSSPLPGTSTPASTPDSQPTPCPPEAGQKPSHRAHRHSHHGRKHGRCHAP
;
A
#
# COMPACT_ATOMS: atom_id res chain seq x y z
N MET A 1 -24.91 -3.38 9.82
CA MET A 1 -24.11 -2.64 8.82
C MET A 1 -23.17 -3.57 8.07
N ALA A 2 -22.23 -4.28 8.72
CA ALA A 2 -21.34 -5.24 8.07
C ALA A 2 -22.09 -6.28 7.19
N ASN A 3 -22.98 -7.08 7.80
CA ASN A 3 -23.71 -8.15 7.10
C ASN A 3 -24.75 -7.67 6.06
N THR A 4 -25.25 -6.44 6.20
CA THR A 4 -26.40 -5.94 5.42
C THR A 4 -26.02 -4.92 4.37
N VAL A 5 -24.81 -4.38 4.42
CA VAL A 5 -24.33 -3.33 3.50
C VAL A 5 -22.96 -3.73 2.94
N PHE A 6 -21.93 -3.79 3.78
CA PHE A 6 -20.54 -3.94 3.31
C PHE A 6 -20.25 -5.31 2.70
N ILE A 7 -20.64 -6.40 3.36
CA ILE A 7 -20.43 -7.76 2.83
C ILE A 7 -21.12 -7.95 1.47
N PRO A 8 -22.41 -7.61 1.29
CA PRO A 8 -23.04 -7.63 -0.03
C PRO A 8 -22.31 -6.80 -1.08
N MET A 9 -21.76 -5.63 -0.72
CA MET A 9 -20.97 -4.81 -1.64
C MET A 9 -19.65 -5.47 -2.05
N HIS A 10 -18.94 -6.12 -1.12
CA HIS A 10 -17.72 -6.87 -1.44
C HIS A 10 -18.02 -8.04 -2.38
N TYR A 11 -19.09 -8.80 -2.15
CA TYR A 11 -19.51 -9.84 -3.08
C TYR A 11 -19.78 -9.28 -4.46
N LYS A 12 -20.57 -8.21 -4.55
CA LYS A 12 -20.94 -7.60 -5.82
C LYS A 12 -19.71 -7.08 -6.58
N TRP A 13 -18.76 -6.48 -5.87
CA TRP A 13 -17.52 -5.97 -6.46
C TRP A 13 -16.60 -7.10 -6.93
N LEU A 14 -16.27 -8.06 -6.05
CA LEU A 14 -15.31 -9.12 -6.33
C LEU A 14 -15.89 -10.19 -7.27
N ARG A 15 -17.21 -10.34 -7.38
CA ARG A 15 -17.84 -11.19 -8.42
C ARG A 15 -18.06 -10.48 -9.75
N HIS A 16 -17.59 -9.25 -9.86
CA HIS A 16 -17.72 -8.44 -11.07
C HIS A 16 -19.16 -8.24 -11.54
N GLU A 17 -20.09 -8.09 -10.59
CA GLU A 17 -21.53 -7.92 -10.85
C GLU A 17 -21.92 -6.46 -11.10
N GLU A 18 -21.01 -5.48 -10.92
CA GLU A 18 -21.30 -4.08 -11.23
C GLU A 18 -21.26 -3.82 -12.76
N PRO A 19 -22.15 -2.96 -13.31
CA PRO A 19 -22.21 -2.70 -14.75
C PRO A 19 -20.90 -2.16 -15.36
N SER A 20 -20.06 -1.50 -14.56
CA SER A 20 -18.76 -1.00 -14.99
C SER A 20 -17.71 -2.10 -15.19
N GLN A 21 -17.97 -3.35 -14.75
CA GLN A 21 -16.98 -4.44 -14.72
C GLN A 21 -17.03 -5.36 -15.95
N HIS A 22 -17.46 -4.85 -17.09
CA HIS A 22 -17.49 -5.59 -18.36
C HIS A 22 -16.11 -6.08 -18.82
N ASN A 23 -15.02 -5.49 -18.29
CA ASN A 23 -13.66 -6.01 -18.38
C ASN A 23 -13.15 -6.26 -16.97
N ILE A 24 -13.04 -7.54 -16.59
CA ILE A 24 -12.67 -7.99 -15.25
C ILE A 24 -11.32 -7.41 -14.81
N LEU A 25 -10.33 -7.38 -15.72
CA LEU A 25 -8.98 -6.93 -15.39
C LEU A 25 -8.82 -5.41 -15.39
N HIS A 26 -9.84 -4.63 -15.82
CA HIS A 26 -9.75 -3.17 -15.93
C HIS A 26 -9.37 -2.50 -14.60
N PHE A 27 -9.90 -2.97 -13.48
CA PHE A 27 -9.68 -2.33 -12.19
C PHE A 27 -8.25 -2.58 -11.73
N PHE A 28 -7.65 -1.54 -11.17
CA PHE A 28 -6.29 -1.62 -10.66
C PHE A 28 -6.22 -2.48 -9.40
N ALA A 29 -5.10 -3.17 -9.20
CA ALA A 29 -4.91 -4.13 -8.11
C ALA A 29 -5.26 -3.54 -6.74
N ASN A 30 -4.87 -2.29 -6.46
CA ASN A 30 -5.19 -1.67 -5.17
C ASN A 30 -6.71 -1.56 -4.91
N TRP A 31 -7.52 -1.43 -5.97
CA TRP A 31 -8.99 -1.31 -5.85
C TRP A 31 -9.62 -2.63 -5.42
N GLU A 32 -9.12 -3.76 -5.91
CA GLU A 32 -9.65 -5.06 -5.53
C GLU A 32 -8.98 -5.62 -4.28
N LEU A 33 -7.67 -5.44 -4.10
CA LEU A 33 -6.96 -5.87 -2.90
C LEU A 33 -7.53 -5.24 -1.63
N CYS A 34 -7.94 -3.96 -1.66
CA CYS A 34 -8.61 -3.34 -0.51
C CYS A 34 -10.00 -3.94 -0.23
N ASN A 35 -10.72 -4.38 -1.27
CA ASN A 35 -11.98 -5.09 -1.12
C ASN A 35 -11.77 -6.50 -0.55
N VAL A 36 -10.73 -7.22 -0.97
CA VAL A 36 -10.32 -8.51 -0.40
C VAL A 36 -9.97 -8.35 1.09
N ALA A 37 -9.08 -7.42 1.42
CA ALA A 37 -8.68 -7.16 2.81
C ALA A 37 -9.87 -6.75 3.70
N SER A 38 -10.79 -5.93 3.17
CA SER A 38 -12.00 -5.54 3.89
C SER A 38 -12.97 -6.72 4.06
N ALA A 39 -13.15 -7.57 3.03
CA ALA A 39 -13.98 -8.77 3.12
C ALA A 39 -13.43 -9.77 4.15
N MET A 40 -12.12 -10.01 4.16
CA MET A 40 -11.44 -10.83 5.17
C MET A 40 -11.65 -10.29 6.59
N ALA A 41 -11.39 -8.99 6.79
CA ALA A 41 -11.61 -8.35 8.09
C ALA A 41 -13.07 -8.45 8.56
N MET A 42 -14.04 -8.27 7.64
CA MET A 42 -15.46 -8.40 7.94
C MET A 42 -15.83 -9.87 8.25
N GLY A 43 -15.25 -10.83 7.56
CA GLY A 43 -15.40 -12.27 7.84
C GLY A 43 -15.01 -12.59 9.28
N VAL A 44 -13.84 -12.11 9.72
CA VAL A 44 -13.36 -12.28 11.10
C VAL A 44 -14.25 -11.53 12.10
N LEU A 45 -14.53 -10.24 11.87
CA LEU A 45 -15.29 -9.40 12.80
C LEU A 45 -16.72 -9.90 13.03
N THR A 46 -17.31 -10.55 12.02
CA THR A 46 -18.70 -11.02 12.06
C THR A 46 -18.84 -12.52 12.31
N ASP A 47 -17.72 -13.23 12.56
CA ASP A 47 -17.69 -14.69 12.70
C ASP A 47 -18.37 -15.40 11.52
N ASN A 48 -18.04 -14.95 10.29
CA ASN A 48 -18.69 -15.36 9.05
C ASN A 48 -17.72 -16.12 8.15
N GLN A 49 -17.66 -17.44 8.36
CA GLN A 49 -16.79 -18.35 7.61
C GLN A 49 -17.03 -18.27 6.09
N THR A 50 -18.28 -18.10 5.64
CA THR A 50 -18.58 -18.03 4.20
C THR A 50 -17.93 -16.82 3.54
N VAL A 51 -17.91 -15.66 4.20
CA VAL A 51 -17.25 -14.45 3.69
C VAL A 51 -15.73 -14.61 3.74
N TRP A 52 -15.21 -15.21 4.80
CA TRP A 52 -13.80 -15.52 4.94
C TRP A 52 -13.30 -16.43 3.80
N ASP A 53 -13.97 -17.58 3.61
CA ASP A 53 -13.62 -18.56 2.59
C ASP A 53 -13.67 -17.94 1.19
N PHE A 54 -14.72 -17.17 0.90
CA PHE A 54 -14.84 -16.45 -0.37
C PHE A 54 -13.66 -15.51 -0.61
N ALA A 55 -13.29 -14.68 0.37
CA ALA A 55 -12.23 -13.70 0.20
C ALA A 55 -10.85 -14.36 0.05
N VAL A 56 -10.57 -15.42 0.82
CA VAL A 56 -9.33 -16.20 0.72
C VAL A 56 -9.25 -16.94 -0.62
N GLU A 57 -10.34 -17.56 -1.07
CA GLU A 57 -10.40 -18.24 -2.38
C GLU A 57 -10.23 -17.23 -3.52
N TYR A 58 -10.89 -16.08 -3.44
CA TYR A 58 -10.73 -15.01 -4.42
C TYR A 58 -9.29 -14.50 -4.50
N PHE A 59 -8.63 -14.29 -3.36
CA PHE A 59 -7.23 -13.90 -3.36
C PHE A 59 -6.34 -14.94 -4.06
N LYS A 60 -6.60 -16.24 -3.85
CA LYS A 60 -5.82 -17.32 -4.46
C LYS A 60 -6.06 -17.42 -5.97
N GLU A 61 -7.33 -17.46 -6.38
CA GLU A 61 -7.74 -17.92 -7.71
C GLU A 61 -8.74 -17.01 -8.45
N GLY A 62 -9.09 -15.85 -7.89
CA GLY A 62 -10.07 -14.94 -8.48
C GLY A 62 -9.66 -14.39 -9.85
N GLU A 63 -10.64 -14.11 -10.72
CA GLU A 63 -10.38 -13.67 -12.10
C GLU A 63 -9.90 -12.21 -12.20
N GLY A 64 -10.12 -11.40 -11.15
CA GLY A 64 -9.78 -9.98 -11.08
C GLY A 64 -8.37 -9.69 -10.55
N THR A 65 -8.01 -8.41 -10.51
CA THR A 65 -6.69 -7.93 -10.08
C THR A 65 -6.44 -8.01 -8.57
N GLY A 66 -7.46 -8.35 -7.78
CA GLY A 66 -7.34 -8.69 -6.36
C GLY A 66 -6.81 -10.09 -6.10
N SER A 67 -6.74 -10.95 -7.11
CA SER A 67 -6.05 -12.23 -7.00
C SER A 67 -4.54 -12.06 -7.12
N ILE A 68 -3.77 -12.85 -6.36
CA ILE A 68 -2.31 -12.76 -6.29
C ILE A 68 -1.62 -12.92 -7.66
N HIS A 69 -2.19 -13.70 -8.57
CA HIS A 69 -1.61 -13.93 -9.88
C HIS A 69 -1.78 -12.73 -10.84
N ASN A 70 -2.80 -11.90 -10.60
CA ASN A 70 -3.05 -10.69 -11.36
C ASN A 70 -2.49 -9.44 -10.67
N ALA A 71 -2.38 -9.44 -9.33
CA ALA A 71 -1.74 -8.37 -8.57
C ALA A 71 -0.23 -8.33 -8.78
N ILE A 72 0.41 -9.52 -8.84
CA ILE A 72 1.81 -9.68 -9.22
C ILE A 72 1.84 -10.46 -10.54
N THR A 73 1.89 -9.76 -11.66
CA THR A 73 1.55 -10.30 -13.00
C THR A 73 2.60 -11.27 -13.51
N ASP A 74 3.88 -10.91 -13.36
CA ASP A 74 5.00 -11.62 -13.98
C ASP A 74 6.12 -11.86 -12.98
N ILE A 75 6.87 -12.94 -13.19
CA ILE A 75 8.14 -13.17 -12.50
C ILE A 75 9.28 -12.86 -13.48
N VAL A 76 10.12 -11.90 -13.11
CA VAL A 76 11.30 -11.48 -13.87
C VAL A 76 12.58 -11.82 -13.09
N GLU A 77 13.72 -11.76 -13.76
CA GLU A 77 15.02 -12.01 -13.12
C GLU A 77 15.66 -10.70 -12.65
N GLU A 78 16.13 -10.67 -11.41
CA GLU A 78 16.93 -9.59 -10.88
C GLU A 78 18.22 -9.42 -11.71
N PRO A 79 18.49 -8.22 -12.26
CA PRO A 79 19.73 -7.94 -12.94
C PRO A 79 20.94 -8.13 -12.00
N GLY A 80 21.83 -9.04 -12.39
CA GLY A 80 23.10 -9.32 -11.70
C GLY A 80 23.10 -10.57 -10.84
N THR A 81 21.97 -10.93 -10.22
CA THR A 81 21.88 -12.12 -9.35
C THR A 81 21.06 -13.25 -9.98
N GLY A 82 20.13 -12.93 -10.88
CA GLY A 82 19.16 -13.88 -11.43
C GLY A 82 18.08 -14.31 -10.43
N ALA A 83 17.99 -13.66 -9.25
CA ALA A 83 16.96 -13.96 -8.27
C ALA A 83 15.56 -13.59 -8.83
N PRO A 84 14.50 -14.37 -8.53
CA PRO A 84 13.17 -14.07 -9.04
C PRO A 84 12.54 -12.86 -8.35
N LEU A 85 12.08 -11.90 -9.14
CA LEU A 85 11.34 -10.71 -8.70
C LEU A 85 9.93 -10.72 -9.29
N GLY A 86 8.95 -10.19 -8.57
CA GLY A 86 7.54 -10.16 -8.98
C GLY A 86 7.11 -8.79 -9.47
N GLN A 87 6.81 -8.65 -10.76
CA GLN A 87 6.28 -7.40 -11.31
C GLN A 87 4.88 -7.13 -10.76
N GLY A 88 4.70 -6.02 -10.05
CA GLY A 88 3.39 -5.55 -9.61
C GLY A 88 2.57 -5.00 -10.77
N GLN A 89 1.26 -5.25 -10.74
CA GLN A 89 0.30 -4.82 -11.77
C GLN A 89 0.37 -3.32 -12.06
N GLU A 90 0.54 -2.49 -11.03
CA GLU A 90 0.60 -1.03 -11.16
C GLU A 90 1.98 -0.44 -11.38
N ALA A 91 3.02 -1.27 -11.51
CA ALA A 91 4.39 -0.79 -11.62
C ALA A 91 4.61 0.11 -12.86
N GLY A 92 3.88 -0.15 -13.95
CA GLY A 92 3.90 0.70 -15.15
C GLY A 92 3.08 2.00 -15.04
N ARG A 93 2.23 2.13 -14.02
CA ARG A 93 1.40 3.33 -13.79
C ARG A 93 2.19 4.39 -13.02
N ASP A 94 2.44 4.13 -11.75
CA ASP A 94 3.29 4.93 -10.87
C ASP A 94 3.63 4.14 -9.58
N GLN A 95 4.71 4.53 -8.93
CA GLN A 95 5.20 3.82 -7.74
C GLN A 95 4.40 4.12 -6.49
N GLY A 96 3.61 5.20 -6.46
CA GLY A 96 2.79 5.56 -5.29
C GLY A 96 1.59 4.63 -5.10
N HIS A 97 0.97 4.20 -6.20
CA HIS A 97 -0.09 3.19 -6.18
C HIS A 97 0.49 1.79 -6.13
N SER A 98 1.58 1.51 -6.82
CA SER A 98 2.24 0.20 -6.67
C SER A 98 2.72 -0.05 -5.23
N ALA A 99 3.09 1.00 -4.47
CA ALA A 99 3.37 0.88 -3.04
C ALA A 99 2.12 0.50 -2.21
N LEU A 100 0.93 0.94 -2.64
CA LEU A 100 -0.32 0.58 -1.98
C LEU A 100 -0.65 -0.90 -2.19
N ASP A 101 -0.37 -1.44 -3.38
CA ASP A 101 -0.50 -2.89 -3.64
C ASP A 101 0.36 -3.69 -2.66
N VAL A 102 1.64 -3.33 -2.48
CA VAL A 102 2.55 -4.00 -1.55
C VAL A 102 2.00 -3.97 -0.12
N GLN A 103 1.50 -2.81 0.33
CA GLN A 103 0.89 -2.67 1.65
C GLN A 103 -0.37 -3.52 1.81
N LEU A 104 -1.27 -3.56 0.82
CA LEU A 104 -2.50 -4.34 0.89
C LEU A 104 -2.23 -5.85 0.82
N LEU A 105 -1.26 -6.29 0.01
CA LEU A 105 -0.81 -7.69 -0.04
C LEU A 105 -0.26 -8.14 1.33
N ALA A 106 0.52 -7.28 1.99
CA ALA A 106 1.02 -7.54 3.33
C ALA A 106 -0.13 -7.65 4.36
N VAL A 107 -1.14 -6.78 4.28
CA VAL A 107 -2.33 -6.83 5.15
C VAL A 107 -3.12 -8.13 4.91
N VAL A 108 -3.38 -8.51 3.66
CA VAL A 108 -4.06 -9.77 3.31
C VAL A 108 -3.28 -10.97 3.86
N GLY A 109 -1.97 -11.01 3.65
CA GLY A 109 -1.10 -12.05 4.19
C GLY A 109 -1.18 -12.14 5.71
N GLN A 110 -1.11 -11.00 6.41
CA GLN A 110 -1.12 -10.96 7.86
C GLN A 110 -2.49 -11.33 8.46
N GLN A 111 -3.59 -10.91 7.83
CA GLN A 111 -4.93 -11.30 8.24
C GLN A 111 -5.11 -12.82 8.12
N ALA A 112 -4.69 -13.41 7.01
CA ALA A 112 -4.73 -14.86 6.82
C ALA A 112 -3.84 -15.60 7.83
N TRP A 113 -2.60 -15.12 8.03
CA TRP A 113 -1.67 -15.72 8.98
C TRP A 113 -2.24 -15.76 10.41
N ASN A 114 -2.92 -14.68 10.82
CA ASN A 114 -3.59 -14.60 12.12
C ASN A 114 -4.77 -15.59 12.27
N GLN A 115 -5.27 -16.16 11.18
CA GLN A 115 -6.33 -17.17 11.16
C GLN A 115 -5.79 -18.58 10.83
N GLY A 116 -4.47 -18.76 10.80
CA GLY A 116 -3.83 -20.05 10.53
C GLY A 116 -3.70 -20.40 9.05
N GLU A 117 -3.89 -19.45 8.13
CA GLU A 117 -3.72 -19.64 6.70
C GLU A 117 -2.43 -18.93 6.22
N ASP A 118 -1.52 -19.67 5.59
CA ASP A 118 -0.22 -19.14 5.16
C ASP A 118 -0.25 -18.60 3.72
N LEU A 119 -0.92 -17.46 3.51
CA LEU A 119 -0.91 -16.78 2.22
C LEU A 119 0.44 -16.13 1.87
N PHE A 120 1.32 -15.92 2.84
CA PHE A 120 2.67 -15.44 2.57
C PHE A 120 3.54 -16.49 1.87
N ALA A 121 3.31 -17.80 2.11
CA ALA A 121 3.99 -18.86 1.38
C ALA A 121 3.41 -19.14 -0.02
N LEU A 122 2.20 -18.65 -0.30
CA LEU A 122 1.48 -18.94 -1.53
C LEU A 122 2.30 -18.60 -2.79
N ASN A 123 2.27 -19.50 -3.77
CA ASN A 123 2.92 -19.35 -5.08
C ASN A 123 4.42 -19.01 -4.97
N ASP A 124 5.15 -19.80 -4.19
CA ASP A 124 6.58 -19.61 -3.89
C ASP A 124 6.88 -18.22 -3.31
N SER A 125 6.08 -17.82 -2.32
CA SER A 125 6.11 -16.50 -1.68
C SER A 125 5.96 -15.34 -2.65
N ARG A 126 4.91 -15.38 -3.49
CA ARG A 126 4.67 -14.36 -4.53
C ARG A 126 4.51 -12.94 -3.98
N ILE A 127 3.97 -12.81 -2.76
CA ILE A 127 3.95 -11.52 -2.04
C ILE A 127 5.37 -11.01 -1.79
N LEU A 128 6.30 -11.87 -1.32
CA LEU A 128 7.70 -11.47 -1.11
C LEU A 128 8.35 -11.06 -2.43
N ARG A 129 8.14 -11.82 -3.51
CA ARG A 129 8.70 -11.48 -4.83
C ARG A 129 8.23 -10.11 -5.31
N GLY A 130 6.96 -9.79 -5.09
CA GLY A 130 6.40 -8.46 -5.36
C GLY A 130 7.03 -7.36 -4.51
N ALA A 131 7.20 -7.60 -3.21
CA ALA A 131 7.86 -6.68 -2.30
C ALA A 131 9.32 -6.43 -2.67
N GLU A 132 10.09 -7.48 -3.01
CA GLU A 132 11.49 -7.38 -3.41
C GLU A 132 11.64 -6.58 -4.72
N TYR A 133 10.79 -6.84 -5.73
CA TYR A 133 10.77 -6.09 -6.99
C TYR A 133 10.54 -4.60 -6.75
N TRP A 134 9.47 -4.27 -6.01
CA TRP A 134 9.11 -2.88 -5.76
C TRP A 134 10.18 -2.17 -4.92
N ALA A 135 10.68 -2.83 -3.87
CA ALA A 135 11.71 -2.28 -2.99
C ALA A 135 13.00 -1.97 -3.76
N ARG A 136 13.48 -2.92 -4.56
CA ARG A 136 14.70 -2.77 -5.35
C ARG A 136 14.59 -1.57 -6.29
N TYR A 137 13.49 -1.47 -7.03
CA TYR A 137 13.28 -0.36 -7.95
C TYR A 137 13.25 1.00 -7.25
N ASN A 138 12.54 1.07 -6.12
CA ASN A 138 12.35 2.31 -5.37
C ASN A 138 13.58 2.70 -4.51
N LEU A 139 14.54 1.79 -4.33
CA LEU A 139 15.89 2.09 -3.81
C LEU A 139 16.86 2.57 -4.89
N GLY A 140 16.37 2.81 -6.11
CA GLY A 140 17.15 3.42 -7.19
C GLY A 140 17.85 2.43 -8.12
N HIS A 141 17.55 1.14 -8.03
CA HIS A 141 18.02 0.14 -8.99
C HIS A 141 17.01 -0.04 -10.13
N ASP A 142 17.45 -0.43 -11.33
CA ASP A 142 16.52 -0.66 -12.45
C ASP A 142 16.19 -2.15 -12.58
N ASP A 143 14.92 -2.45 -12.86
CA ASP A 143 14.37 -3.80 -12.98
C ASP A 143 13.74 -4.02 -14.36
N PRO A 144 13.77 -5.26 -14.90
CA PRO A 144 13.08 -5.58 -16.14
C PRO A 144 11.57 -5.37 -16.00
N PHE A 145 10.95 -4.91 -17.08
CA PHE A 145 9.50 -4.74 -17.15
C PHE A 145 8.94 -5.51 -18.35
N VAL A 146 7.94 -6.36 -18.07
CA VAL A 146 7.13 -7.03 -19.09
C VAL A 146 5.98 -6.08 -19.43
N PRO A 147 5.82 -5.66 -20.71
CA PRO A 147 4.72 -4.80 -21.11
C PRO A 147 3.37 -5.34 -20.64
N TYR A 148 2.60 -4.50 -19.97
CA TYR A 148 1.35 -4.88 -19.30
C TYR A 148 0.18 -4.06 -19.85
N SER A 149 -0.98 -4.69 -19.98
CA SER A 149 -2.23 -4.02 -20.33
C SER A 149 -3.38 -4.62 -19.53
N ASN A 150 -4.24 -3.76 -19.00
CA ASN A 150 -5.48 -4.17 -18.34
C ASN A 150 -6.70 -4.10 -19.28
N GLY A 151 -6.47 -3.97 -20.58
CA GLY A 151 -7.50 -3.80 -21.61
C GLY A 151 -8.03 -2.36 -21.76
N ILE A 152 -7.71 -1.44 -20.85
CA ILE A 152 -8.08 -0.02 -20.94
C ILE A 152 -6.85 0.88 -21.05
N VAL A 153 -5.79 0.58 -20.30
CA VAL A 153 -4.50 1.25 -20.37
C VAL A 153 -3.40 0.21 -20.61
N SER A 154 -2.31 0.64 -21.23
CA SER A 154 -1.15 -0.18 -21.49
C SER A 154 0.12 0.56 -21.10
N PHE A 155 1.04 -0.17 -20.48
CA PHE A 155 2.35 0.31 -20.06
C PHE A 155 3.40 -0.53 -20.75
N THR A 156 4.40 0.13 -21.32
CA THR A 156 5.53 -0.52 -22.02
C THR A 156 6.82 -0.44 -21.24
N GLU A 157 6.83 0.30 -20.13
CA GLU A 157 7.99 0.53 -19.29
C GLU A 157 7.58 0.66 -17.82
N LEU A 158 8.55 0.42 -16.94
CA LEU A 158 8.42 0.67 -15.52
C LEU A 158 8.38 2.17 -15.25
N SER A 159 7.34 2.64 -14.56
CA SER A 159 7.12 4.08 -14.39
C SER A 159 8.11 4.67 -13.39
N SER A 160 8.72 5.81 -13.74
CA SER A 160 9.52 6.62 -12.81
C SER A 160 8.66 7.58 -11.97
N ALA A 161 7.36 7.70 -12.27
CA ALA A 161 6.46 8.55 -11.51
C ALA A 161 6.38 8.08 -10.05
N SER A 162 6.57 9.02 -9.12
CA SER A 162 6.58 8.78 -7.68
C SER A 162 7.64 7.76 -7.22
N ARG A 163 8.72 7.52 -7.97
CA ARG A 163 9.79 6.60 -7.56
C ARG A 163 10.39 7.04 -6.21
N GLY A 164 10.53 6.08 -5.30
CA GLY A 164 10.87 6.34 -3.90
C GLY A 164 9.68 6.71 -3.02
N ALA A 165 8.43 6.50 -3.50
CA ALA A 165 7.23 6.69 -2.69
C ALA A 165 7.34 5.91 -1.37
N MET A 166 6.84 6.48 -0.28
CA MET A 166 6.95 5.86 1.05
C MET A 166 5.56 5.54 1.61
N ARG A 167 5.37 4.28 2.01
CA ARG A 167 4.19 3.77 2.73
C ARG A 167 4.64 2.79 3.82
N PRO A 168 3.94 2.70 4.97
CA PRO A 168 4.29 1.76 6.02
C PRO A 168 3.88 0.35 5.62
N THR A 169 4.62 -0.66 6.06
CA THR A 169 4.35 -2.12 5.88
C THR A 169 5.64 -2.92 6.04
N TRP A 170 6.80 -2.27 5.93
CA TRP A 170 8.09 -2.95 5.82
C TRP A 170 8.49 -3.67 7.10
N GLU A 171 8.05 -3.20 8.27
CA GLU A 171 8.18 -3.95 9.51
C GLU A 171 7.41 -5.27 9.47
N LEU A 172 6.18 -5.27 8.94
CA LEU A 172 5.37 -6.47 8.78
C LEU A 172 6.06 -7.47 7.84
N LEU A 173 6.45 -7.02 6.65
CA LEU A 173 7.06 -7.87 5.63
C LEU A 173 8.40 -8.44 6.10
N TYR A 174 9.27 -7.59 6.67
CA TYR A 174 10.56 -8.04 7.19
C TYR A 174 10.40 -9.06 8.31
N ASN A 175 9.58 -8.76 9.33
CA ASN A 175 9.44 -9.66 10.47
C ASN A 175 8.78 -10.98 10.05
N HIS A 176 7.82 -10.96 9.12
CA HIS A 176 7.22 -12.19 8.63
C HIS A 176 8.23 -13.06 7.85
N TYR A 177 8.90 -12.51 6.83
CA TYR A 177 9.74 -13.32 5.96
C TYR A 177 11.13 -13.60 6.54
N VAL A 178 11.80 -12.59 7.09
CA VAL A 178 13.17 -12.72 7.60
C VAL A 178 13.15 -13.29 9.00
N THR A 179 12.40 -12.67 9.91
CA THR A 179 12.46 -13.02 11.33
C THR A 179 11.73 -14.34 11.64
N ILE A 180 10.48 -14.50 11.19
CA ILE A 180 9.67 -15.70 11.47
C ILE A 180 10.06 -16.86 10.53
N LYS A 181 10.14 -16.61 9.22
CA LYS A 181 10.40 -17.67 8.22
C LYS A 181 11.88 -17.94 7.94
N GLY A 182 12.80 -17.08 8.38
CA GLY A 182 14.24 -17.25 8.13
C GLY A 182 14.63 -17.16 6.66
N MET A 183 13.83 -16.47 5.84
CA MET A 183 14.07 -16.33 4.41
C MET A 183 15.01 -15.14 4.11
N ASP A 184 15.75 -15.26 3.01
CA ASP A 184 16.52 -14.15 2.48
C ASP A 184 15.58 -13.15 1.77
N ALA A 185 15.48 -11.94 2.31
CA ALA A 185 14.70 -10.83 1.74
C ALA A 185 15.54 -9.53 1.72
N PRO A 186 16.59 -9.46 0.88
CA PRO A 186 17.59 -8.40 0.93
C PRO A 186 17.00 -7.01 0.62
N TRP A 187 16.09 -6.90 -0.34
CA TRP A 187 15.52 -5.61 -0.73
C TRP A 187 14.46 -5.15 0.27
N THR A 188 13.65 -6.07 0.79
CA THR A 188 12.72 -5.81 1.91
C THR A 188 13.47 -5.33 3.15
N THR A 189 14.60 -5.95 3.48
CA THR A 189 15.45 -5.54 4.61
C THR A 189 16.03 -4.14 4.41
N LYS A 190 16.54 -3.84 3.21
CA LYS A 190 17.06 -2.49 2.90
C LYS A 190 15.95 -1.45 2.93
N PHE A 191 14.77 -1.77 2.41
CA PHE A 191 13.65 -0.83 2.38
C PHE A 191 13.06 -0.62 3.76
N LEU A 192 13.05 -1.63 4.65
CA LEU A 192 12.74 -1.42 6.07
C LEU A 192 13.65 -0.37 6.68
N ASN A 193 14.97 -0.46 6.47
CA ASN A 193 15.90 0.53 7.00
C ASN A 193 15.63 1.94 6.44
N GLU A 194 15.36 2.05 5.14
CA GLU A 194 14.98 3.33 4.50
C GLU A 194 13.66 3.88 5.08
N SER A 195 12.68 3.01 5.29
CA SER A 195 11.39 3.35 5.88
C SER A 195 11.53 3.84 7.32
N LEU A 196 12.31 3.15 8.15
CA LEU A 196 12.59 3.58 9.52
C LEU A 196 13.36 4.90 9.56
N ASN A 197 14.33 5.09 8.67
CA ASN A 197 15.02 6.38 8.55
C ASN A 197 14.03 7.51 8.20
N TYR A 198 13.14 7.27 7.23
CA TYR A 198 12.11 8.22 6.83
C TYR A 198 11.16 8.58 8.00
N TYR A 199 10.77 7.60 8.81
CA TYR A 199 9.86 7.82 9.94
C TYR A 199 10.55 8.22 11.26
N GLY A 200 11.86 8.48 11.27
CA GLY A 200 12.58 8.88 12.48
C GLY A 200 12.76 7.76 13.51
N GLY A 201 12.82 6.50 13.05
CA GLY A 201 13.15 5.30 13.83
C GLY A 201 11.98 4.36 14.10
N ALA A 202 10.73 4.80 13.89
CA ALA A 202 9.55 3.96 14.08
C ALA A 202 8.38 4.43 13.20
N GLU A 203 7.60 3.49 12.65
CA GLU A 203 6.40 3.81 11.88
C GLU A 203 5.30 4.42 12.77
N GLY A 204 4.91 5.68 12.52
CA GLY A 204 3.99 6.44 13.38
C GLY A 204 2.49 6.25 13.15
N GLY A 205 2.07 5.31 12.29
CA GLY A 205 0.66 5.03 12.04
C GLY A 205 -0.06 6.03 11.12
N ALA A 206 -1.26 5.68 10.68
CA ALA A 206 -2.02 6.43 9.67
C ALA A 206 -2.05 7.94 9.96
N GLY A 207 -1.63 8.74 8.98
CA GLY A 207 -1.58 10.20 9.05
C GLY A 207 -0.39 10.80 9.82
N SER A 208 0.54 10.00 10.34
CA SER A 208 1.64 10.53 11.17
C SER A 208 2.77 11.18 10.39
N TRP A 209 2.80 11.01 9.06
CA TRP A 209 3.91 11.46 8.21
C TRP A 209 3.55 12.56 7.21
N GLY A 210 2.42 13.25 7.44
CA GLY A 210 2.06 14.47 6.72
C GLY A 210 0.62 14.48 6.18
N GLU A 211 0.33 15.53 5.41
CA GLU A 211 -0.95 15.71 4.72
C GLU A 211 -0.99 14.94 3.39
N GLY A 212 -2.18 14.47 3.00
CA GLY A 212 -2.43 13.81 1.72
C GLY A 212 -3.20 12.50 1.91
N SER A 213 -4.17 12.23 1.05
CA SER A 213 -5.09 11.09 1.23
C SER A 213 -4.37 9.75 1.37
N GLY A 214 -3.27 9.55 0.64
CA GLY A 214 -2.49 8.31 0.68
C GLY A 214 -1.92 7.94 2.05
N HIS A 215 -1.76 8.91 2.95
CA HIS A 215 -1.28 8.71 4.31
C HIS A 215 -2.27 7.95 5.21
N TYR A 216 -3.52 7.78 4.74
CA TYR A 216 -4.61 7.15 5.46
C TYR A 216 -5.06 5.82 4.85
N ASP A 217 -4.49 5.41 3.71
CA ASP A 217 -4.90 4.16 3.03
C ASP A 217 -4.51 2.90 3.82
N GLY A 218 -3.48 3.01 4.69
CA GLY A 218 -3.01 1.92 5.53
C GLY A 218 -2.89 2.33 6.99
N LEU A 219 -3.03 1.35 7.88
CA LEU A 219 -3.02 1.57 9.33
C LEU A 219 -1.67 2.08 9.85
N GLY A 220 -0.57 1.62 9.25
CA GLY A 220 0.78 1.83 9.77
C GLY A 220 1.00 1.12 11.11
N TRP A 221 1.79 1.73 11.99
CA TRP A 221 2.17 1.19 13.31
C TRP A 221 2.98 -0.10 13.27
N GLY A 222 3.69 -0.41 12.18
CA GLY A 222 4.38 -1.68 12.03
C GLY A 222 5.45 -1.92 13.10
N SER A 223 6.14 -0.87 13.56
CA SER A 223 7.11 -0.99 14.65
C SER A 223 6.47 -1.38 15.99
N LEU A 224 5.19 -1.06 16.20
CA LEU A 224 4.44 -1.48 17.39
C LEU A 224 3.81 -2.87 17.21
N LEU A 225 3.31 -3.17 16.02
CA LEU A 225 2.48 -4.35 15.76
C LEU A 225 3.28 -5.60 15.33
N HIS A 226 4.45 -5.40 14.72
CA HIS A 226 5.14 -6.48 14.00
C HIS A 226 6.61 -6.64 14.35
N ARG A 227 7.24 -5.66 15.00
CA ARG A 227 8.64 -5.77 15.42
C ARG A 227 8.78 -6.90 16.46
N LEU A 228 9.66 -7.84 16.18
CA LEU A 228 9.95 -8.98 17.05
C LEU A 228 11.41 -8.95 17.49
N ASP A 229 11.65 -9.14 18.79
CA ASP A 229 12.98 -9.38 19.33
C ASP A 229 13.27 -10.90 19.34
N ARG A 230 14.51 -11.30 19.65
CA ARG A 230 14.93 -12.71 19.61
C ARG A 230 14.10 -13.60 20.51
N GLU A 231 13.70 -13.07 21.66
CA GLU A 231 12.88 -13.73 22.66
C GLU A 231 11.47 -14.01 22.11
N ASP A 232 10.89 -13.08 21.35
CA ASP A 232 9.55 -13.24 20.76
C ASP A 232 9.53 -14.37 19.73
N VAL A 233 10.58 -14.46 18.91
CA VAL A 233 10.74 -15.53 17.90
C VAL A 233 10.89 -16.90 18.58
N ALA A 234 11.71 -16.96 19.64
CA ALA A 234 11.89 -18.19 20.40
C ALA A 234 10.56 -18.66 21.04
N ALA A 235 9.73 -17.74 21.51
CA ALA A 235 8.40 -18.07 22.05
C ALA A 235 7.46 -18.68 20.99
N GLN A 236 7.48 -18.16 19.76
CA GLN A 236 6.67 -18.71 18.66
C GLN A 236 7.09 -20.13 18.26
N GLY A 237 8.39 -20.41 18.15
CA GLY A 237 8.92 -21.74 17.85
C GLY A 237 8.68 -22.78 18.94
N SER A 238 8.42 -22.33 20.18
CA SER A 238 8.17 -23.19 21.34
C SER A 238 6.70 -23.62 21.49
N GLY A 239 5.83 -23.27 20.54
CA GLY A 239 4.40 -23.60 20.60
C GLY A 239 3.59 -22.72 21.57
N ALA A 240 4.10 -21.55 21.97
CA ALA A 240 3.39 -20.62 22.86
C ALA A 240 2.16 -19.96 22.21
N ASN A 241 1.91 -20.18 20.92
CA ASN A 241 0.66 -19.82 20.25
C ASN A 241 -0.48 -20.81 20.54
N THR A 242 -0.78 -21.04 21.82
CA THR A 242 -2.05 -21.68 22.25
C THR A 242 -3.24 -20.71 22.30
N LEU A 243 -3.11 -19.50 21.74
CA LEU A 243 -4.23 -18.56 21.59
C LEU A 243 -4.84 -18.54 20.18
N ILE A 244 -4.32 -19.34 19.23
CA ILE A 244 -5.03 -19.61 17.98
C ILE A 244 -6.07 -20.68 18.30
N ALA A 245 -7.31 -20.25 18.52
CA ALA A 245 -8.44 -21.13 18.74
C ALA A 245 -8.48 -22.18 17.61
N SER A 246 -8.31 -23.44 17.96
CA SER A 246 -8.57 -24.55 17.05
C SER A 246 -10.08 -24.58 16.74
N PRO A 247 -10.50 -24.74 15.48
CA PRO A 247 -11.91 -24.55 15.07
C PRO A 247 -12.87 -25.67 15.50
N ASN A 248 -12.55 -26.49 16.51
CA ASN A 248 -13.32 -27.69 16.82
C ASN A 248 -13.96 -27.78 18.21
N ASP A 249 -13.85 -26.76 19.06
CA ASP A 249 -14.57 -26.79 20.34
C ASP A 249 -15.82 -25.91 20.28
N LYS A 250 -16.99 -26.55 20.11
CA LYS A 250 -18.30 -25.96 20.38
C LYS A 250 -18.38 -25.55 21.86
N ALA A 251 -18.00 -24.31 22.16
CA ALA A 251 -18.16 -23.76 23.49
C ALA A 251 -19.62 -23.32 23.72
N THR A 252 -20.39 -24.15 24.43
CA THR A 252 -21.63 -23.72 25.09
C THR A 252 -21.27 -22.76 26.22
N SER A 253 -21.37 -21.46 25.96
CA SER A 253 -21.23 -20.42 26.98
C SER A 253 -22.52 -20.32 27.82
N LYS A 254 -22.48 -20.83 29.05
CA LYS A 254 -23.38 -20.42 30.14
C LYS A 254 -22.74 -19.22 30.84
N LEU A 255 -23.31 -18.04 30.69
CA LEU A 255 -22.98 -16.87 31.51
C LEU A 255 -23.38 -17.13 32.98
N PRO A 256 -22.53 -16.82 33.99
CA PRO A 256 -22.98 -16.68 35.36
C PRO A 256 -23.70 -15.34 35.53
N GLN A 257 -24.92 -15.41 36.04
CA GLN A 257 -25.80 -14.29 36.35
C GLN A 257 -25.46 -13.76 37.75
N SER A 258 -24.98 -12.51 37.86
CA SER A 258 -24.80 -11.81 39.13
C SER A 258 -26.02 -10.93 39.43
N THR A 259 -26.70 -11.22 40.54
CA THR A 259 -27.83 -10.46 41.09
C THR A 259 -27.37 -9.16 41.78
N PRO A 260 -28.17 -8.08 41.76
CA PRO A 260 -27.85 -6.84 42.47
C PRO A 260 -28.33 -6.92 43.92
N ASP A 261 -27.47 -6.51 44.85
CA ASP A 261 -27.85 -6.36 46.26
C ASP A 261 -28.08 -4.88 46.61
N ALA A 262 -29.15 -4.64 47.36
CA ALA A 262 -29.66 -3.32 47.67
C ALA A 262 -29.20 -2.89 49.06
N SER A 263 -28.57 -1.71 49.18
CA SER A 263 -28.58 -0.97 50.44
C SER A 263 -28.53 0.54 50.18
N ARG A 264 -29.37 1.26 50.92
CA ARG A 264 -29.72 2.66 50.77
C ARG A 264 -29.15 3.45 51.96
N ALA A 265 -28.78 4.71 51.67
CA ALA A 265 -28.79 5.91 52.51
C ALA A 265 -27.44 6.43 53.08
N GLY A 266 -27.18 7.71 52.77
CA GLY A 266 -26.18 8.56 53.44
C GLY A 266 -25.81 9.80 52.62
N SER A 267 -26.61 10.86 52.69
CA SER A 267 -26.49 12.12 51.93
C SER A 267 -25.42 13.10 52.44
N SER A 268 -24.69 13.74 51.53
CA SER A 268 -24.28 15.18 51.51
C SER A 268 -23.41 15.34 50.25
N GLY A 269 -23.52 16.30 49.34
CA GLY A 269 -24.20 17.59 49.30
C GLY A 269 -23.18 18.63 48.83
N ALA A 270 -23.01 18.86 47.51
CA ALA A 270 -22.60 20.14 46.91
C ALA A 270 -22.51 20.08 45.35
N ASN A 271 -23.21 21.04 44.74
CA ASN A 271 -23.24 21.56 43.36
C ASN A 271 -22.01 21.30 42.45
N SER A 272 -22.14 21.14 41.13
CA SER A 272 -22.60 22.20 40.23
C SER A 272 -22.65 21.78 38.74
N THR A 273 -23.67 22.33 38.05
CA THR A 273 -23.82 22.69 36.62
C THR A 273 -23.86 21.62 35.51
N SER A 274 -25.06 21.50 34.93
CA SER A 274 -25.41 20.84 33.68
C SER A 274 -25.18 21.75 32.46
N MET A 275 -24.99 21.15 31.29
CA MET A 275 -25.76 21.53 30.10
C MET A 275 -25.77 20.40 29.08
N SER A 276 -26.98 20.03 28.68
CA SER A 276 -27.33 19.01 27.68
C SER A 276 -27.22 19.58 26.27
N THR A 277 -26.80 18.76 25.30
CA THR A 277 -27.04 19.02 23.88
C THR A 277 -27.87 17.90 23.27
N SER A 278 -29.05 18.30 22.80
CA SER A 278 -30.06 17.52 22.12
C SER A 278 -29.69 17.19 20.67
N VAL A 279 -30.13 16.01 20.24
CA VAL A 279 -30.09 15.48 18.88
C VAL A 279 -31.10 16.22 18.00
N ALA A 280 -30.72 16.57 16.77
CA ALA A 280 -31.66 17.01 15.73
C ALA A 280 -31.32 16.34 14.40
N SER A 281 -32.30 15.59 13.90
CA SER A 281 -32.39 14.97 12.58
C SER A 281 -32.92 15.94 11.54
N SER A 282 -32.38 15.94 10.33
CA SER A 282 -33.06 16.49 9.14
C SER A 282 -32.79 15.65 7.88
N THR A 283 -33.89 15.38 7.18
CA THR A 283 -34.03 14.63 5.94
C THR A 283 -33.66 15.49 4.71
N PRO A 284 -33.19 14.91 3.58
CA PRO A 284 -32.84 15.67 2.38
C PRO A 284 -33.93 15.62 1.29
N THR A 285 -34.03 16.65 0.45
CA THR A 285 -34.63 16.61 -0.91
C THR A 285 -34.39 17.95 -1.67
N PRO A 286 -34.50 18.02 -3.02
CA PRO A 286 -33.35 18.33 -3.88
C PRO A 286 -33.59 19.49 -4.88
N LEU A 287 -32.65 19.65 -5.83
CA LEU A 287 -32.75 20.09 -7.24
C LEU A 287 -31.98 21.35 -7.69
N SER A 288 -31.22 21.14 -8.78
CA SER A 288 -31.08 21.97 -9.99
C SER A 288 -29.93 22.97 -10.14
N SER A 289 -29.04 22.66 -11.10
CA SER A 289 -28.35 23.62 -11.98
C SER A 289 -29.31 24.09 -13.10
N PRO A 290 -29.12 25.25 -13.76
CA PRO A 290 -28.10 25.36 -14.82
C PRO A 290 -27.47 26.76 -15.06
N SER A 291 -26.45 26.77 -15.92
CA SER A 291 -26.06 27.80 -16.92
C SER A 291 -24.82 28.70 -16.67
N SER A 292 -23.92 28.63 -17.65
CA SER A 292 -22.71 29.45 -17.86
C SER A 292 -22.99 30.92 -18.21
N PRO A 293 -21.99 31.81 -18.06
CA PRO A 293 -21.40 32.45 -19.25
C PRO A 293 -19.86 32.68 -19.19
N LEU A 294 -19.22 32.71 -20.37
CA LEU A 294 -17.87 33.25 -20.67
C LEU A 294 -18.01 34.69 -21.23
N PRO A 295 -16.92 35.46 -21.50
CA PRO A 295 -15.62 35.58 -20.84
C PRO A 295 -15.29 37.04 -20.43
N GLY A 296 -14.52 37.24 -19.37
CA GLY A 296 -14.02 38.56 -18.95
C GLY A 296 -12.51 38.54 -18.70
N THR A 297 -11.78 39.32 -19.48
CA THR A 297 -10.33 39.57 -19.41
C THR A 297 -9.89 40.20 -18.09
N SER A 298 -8.86 39.64 -17.44
CA SER A 298 -7.73 40.39 -16.82
C SER A 298 -6.70 39.45 -16.17
N THR A 299 -5.44 39.61 -16.58
CA THR A 299 -4.20 39.12 -15.94
C THR A 299 -3.43 40.39 -15.48
N PRO A 300 -2.41 40.33 -14.57
CA PRO A 300 -1.73 39.13 -14.10
C PRO A 300 -1.47 39.00 -12.59
N ALA A 301 -1.10 37.76 -12.29
CA ALA A 301 -0.54 37.15 -11.09
C ALA A 301 0.37 38.01 -10.20
N SER A 302 0.15 37.87 -8.89
CA SER A 302 1.15 38.11 -7.84
C SER A 302 1.75 36.77 -7.39
N THR A 303 3.07 36.80 -7.26
CA THR A 303 4.09 35.79 -6.87
C THR A 303 3.74 34.78 -5.77
N PRO A 304 4.31 33.55 -5.83
CA PRO A 304 4.29 32.59 -4.72
C PRO A 304 5.47 32.80 -3.76
N ASP A 305 5.20 32.56 -2.48
CA ASP A 305 6.15 32.52 -1.37
C ASP A 305 7.20 31.41 -1.56
N SER A 306 8.46 31.73 -1.28
CA SER A 306 9.61 30.83 -1.43
C SER A 306 10.03 30.29 -0.06
N GLN A 307 9.99 28.97 0.12
CA GLN A 307 10.74 28.29 1.19
C GLN A 307 12.09 27.75 0.67
N PRO A 308 13.12 27.66 1.54
CA PRO A 308 14.51 27.65 1.11
C PRO A 308 15.04 26.26 0.73
N THR A 309 15.81 26.22 -0.35
CA THR A 309 16.65 25.08 -0.74
C THR A 309 18.04 25.18 -0.08
N PRO A 310 18.66 24.06 0.34
CA PRO A 310 19.97 24.06 0.98
C PRO A 310 21.14 24.25 -0.01
N CYS A 311 22.18 24.91 0.48
CA CYS A 311 23.37 25.36 -0.23
C CYS A 311 24.37 24.20 -0.51
N PRO A 312 25.00 24.12 -1.70
CA PRO A 312 26.17 23.26 -1.93
C PRO A 312 27.49 23.99 -1.58
N PRO A 313 28.57 23.28 -1.20
CA PRO A 313 29.79 23.88 -0.69
C PRO A 313 30.69 24.49 -1.78
N GLU A 314 31.43 25.53 -1.37
CA GLU A 314 32.39 26.28 -2.17
C GLU A 314 33.54 25.42 -2.74
N ALA A 315 33.83 25.59 -4.03
CA ALA A 315 35.12 25.25 -4.62
C ALA A 315 35.63 26.45 -5.44
N GLY A 316 36.77 26.98 -5.02
CA GLY A 316 37.33 28.24 -5.51
C GLY A 316 37.98 28.20 -6.89
N GLN A 317 37.96 29.38 -7.50
CA GLN A 317 38.93 29.99 -8.43
C GLN A 317 39.22 29.31 -9.79
N LYS A 318 38.63 29.89 -10.85
CA LYS A 318 39.17 29.91 -12.22
C LYS A 318 39.84 31.27 -12.52
N PRO A 319 40.93 31.32 -13.29
CA PRO A 319 41.33 32.53 -13.97
C PRO A 319 41.01 32.54 -15.48
N SER A 320 40.58 33.73 -15.89
CA SER A 320 40.45 34.42 -17.18
C SER A 320 40.89 33.80 -18.53
N HIS A 321 39.99 34.03 -19.49
CA HIS A 321 40.14 34.36 -20.91
C HIS A 321 41.53 34.38 -21.58
N ARG A 322 41.61 33.69 -22.74
CA ARG A 322 42.26 34.25 -23.93
C ARG A 322 41.64 33.73 -25.23
N ALA A 323 41.12 34.64 -26.04
CA ALA A 323 40.69 34.40 -27.41
C ALA A 323 41.91 34.40 -28.36
N HIS A 324 41.95 33.49 -29.33
CA HIS A 324 42.83 33.59 -30.50
C HIS A 324 42.05 33.34 -31.79
N ARG A 325 42.19 34.31 -32.71
CA ARG A 325 41.67 34.30 -34.08
C ARG A 325 42.71 33.73 -35.06
N HIS A 326 42.19 33.00 -36.04
CA HIS A 326 42.60 32.77 -37.44
C HIS A 326 44.04 32.40 -37.83
N SER A 327 44.15 31.30 -38.60
CA SER A 327 44.89 31.26 -39.86
C SER A 327 44.31 30.20 -40.80
N HIS A 328 44.07 30.60 -42.06
CA HIS A 328 43.67 29.76 -43.19
C HIS A 328 44.86 29.00 -43.77
N HIS A 329 44.66 27.73 -44.15
CA HIS A 329 45.38 27.15 -45.29
C HIS A 329 44.45 26.25 -46.09
N GLY A 330 44.24 26.63 -47.36
CA GLY A 330 43.52 25.83 -48.34
C GLY A 330 44.40 24.73 -48.94
N ARG A 331 43.76 23.63 -49.34
CA ARG A 331 44.27 22.71 -50.36
C ARG A 331 43.13 22.34 -51.31
N LYS A 332 43.34 22.65 -52.59
CA LYS A 332 42.62 22.13 -53.77
C LYS A 332 43.37 20.92 -54.32
N HIS A 333 42.67 20.19 -55.20
CA HIS A 333 43.05 19.06 -56.06
C HIS A 333 42.65 17.68 -55.49
N GLY A 334 41.95 16.80 -56.22
CA GLY A 334 41.56 16.80 -57.63
C GLY A 334 40.42 15.82 -57.91
N ARG A 335 39.73 16.06 -59.04
CA ARG A 335 38.68 15.22 -59.61
C ARG A 335 39.29 14.02 -60.34
N CYS A 336 38.65 12.85 -60.25
CA CYS A 336 38.77 11.75 -61.20
C CYS A 336 37.41 11.55 -61.90
N HIS A 337 37.47 11.37 -63.22
CA HIS A 337 36.36 11.06 -64.13
C HIS A 337 36.16 9.55 -64.27
N ALA A 338 34.91 9.13 -64.53
CA ALA A 338 34.48 8.19 -65.59
C ALA A 338 32.96 7.92 -65.47
N PRO A 339 32.26 7.42 -66.51
CA PRO A 339 32.51 7.47 -67.96
C PRO A 339 31.61 8.48 -68.68
#